data_AF-A0A964R7L8-F1
#
_entry.id   AF-A0A964R7L8-F1
#
_cell.length_a   1.000
_cell.length_b   1.000
_cell.length_c   1.000
_cell.angle_alpha   90.00
_cell.angle_beta   90.00
_cell.angle_gamma   90.00
#
_symmetry.space_group_name_H-M   'P 1'
#
loop_
_entity.id
_entity.type
_entity.pdbx_description
1 polymer ?
#
loop_
_entity_poly.entity_id
_entity_poly.type
_entity_poly.pdbx_seq_one_letter_code
_entity_poly.pdbx_strand_id
1 'polypeptide(L)'
;MMSNPSSSLRLAAKTQIIGLLCFAQSLSGQILISHWDFNSGSLLPQSGLGEARLVGGTAATFAAGYEGEPAGAWNIKGFPAQGTLPGTAGIQFNLSTEGYSSVGLSFQIRHSNTSANSERVLWSIDGQQFTEATRFNLAPASTGTGETWYQRSVDLPLAAANQANLSIRIFSDFDLGTEGRYLASRLGSSYSTSGTWRFDNVNFSAVPEPEEYAALSALTLVGFGLWRRRFAANRGPLATTETSEFR
;
A
#
# COMPACT_ATOMS: atom_id res chain seq x y z
N MET A 1 -86.31 15.82 5.25
CA MET A 1 -86.03 15.79 3.78
C MET A 1 -85.30 17.07 3.42
N MET A 2 -84.39 16.99 2.45
CA MET A 2 -83.53 18.05 1.89
C MET A 2 -82.17 18.25 2.57
N SER A 3 -81.21 17.64 1.88
CA SER A 3 -79.76 17.78 1.92
C SER A 3 -79.27 19.15 1.44
N ASN A 4 -78.22 19.68 2.07
CA ASN A 4 -76.94 19.96 1.41
C ASN A 4 -75.86 20.26 2.48
N PRO A 5 -74.61 19.81 2.28
CA PRO A 5 -73.55 20.82 2.33
C PRO A 5 -72.61 20.73 1.13
N SER A 6 -72.30 21.92 0.65
CA SER A 6 -71.34 22.26 -0.39
C SER A 6 -69.89 21.99 0.04
N SER A 7 -69.21 21.20 -0.80
CA SER A 7 -67.83 21.35 -1.30
C SER A 7 -66.70 21.70 -0.32
N SER A 8 -65.77 20.76 -0.16
CA SER A 8 -64.36 21.05 0.08
C SER A 8 -63.48 20.34 -0.97
N LEU A 9 -62.61 21.14 -1.59
CA LEU A 9 -61.63 20.79 -2.61
C LEU A 9 -60.76 19.59 -2.18
N ARG A 10 -60.72 18.53 -2.99
CA ARG A 10 -59.69 17.49 -2.86
C ARG A 10 -58.43 17.96 -3.58
N LEU A 11 -57.45 18.47 -2.83
CA LEU A 11 -56.10 18.69 -3.31
C LEU A 11 -55.39 17.33 -3.42
N ALA A 12 -55.36 16.75 -4.62
CA ALA A 12 -54.56 15.56 -4.89
C ALA A 12 -53.07 15.95 -4.86
N ALA A 13 -52.39 15.60 -3.76
CA ALA A 13 -50.94 15.73 -3.66
C ALA A 13 -50.29 14.74 -4.65
N LYS A 14 -49.78 15.26 -5.77
CA LYS A 14 -48.90 14.51 -6.67
C LYS A 14 -47.57 14.29 -5.95
N THR A 15 -47.36 13.09 -5.42
CA THR A 15 -46.05 12.62 -4.98
C THR A 15 -45.18 12.42 -6.23
N GLN A 16 -44.38 13.42 -6.59
CA GLN A 16 -43.28 13.23 -7.52
C GLN A 16 -42.13 12.57 -6.76
N ILE A 17 -41.89 11.29 -7.05
CA ILE A 17 -40.68 10.59 -6.64
C ILE A 17 -39.57 11.10 -7.56
N ILE A 18 -38.78 12.06 -7.06
CA ILE A 18 -37.51 12.43 -7.67
C ILE A 18 -36.53 11.30 -7.32
N GLY A 19 -36.22 10.46 -8.31
CA GLY A 19 -35.15 9.48 -8.18
C GLY A 19 -33.81 10.19 -8.05
N LEU A 20 -33.19 10.10 -6.87
CA LEU A 20 -31.82 10.55 -6.65
C LEU A 20 -30.88 9.53 -7.32
N LEU A 21 -30.46 9.80 -8.56
CA LEU A 21 -29.43 9.02 -9.23
C LEU A 21 -28.07 9.49 -8.70
N CYS A 22 -27.58 8.84 -7.64
CA CYS A 22 -26.22 9.06 -7.14
C CYS A 22 -25.22 8.39 -8.09
N PHE A 23 -24.63 9.17 -9.00
CA PHE A 23 -23.37 8.77 -9.61
C PHE A 23 -22.26 8.94 -8.56
N ALA A 24 -21.81 7.84 -7.96
CA ALA A 24 -20.55 7.84 -7.23
C ALA A 24 -19.43 7.91 -8.26
N GLN A 25 -18.90 9.10 -8.51
CA GLN A 25 -17.63 9.23 -9.20
C GLN A 25 -16.54 8.82 -8.20
N SER A 26 -15.95 7.64 -8.38
CA SER A 26 -14.78 7.22 -7.61
C SER A 26 -13.60 8.12 -8.00
N LEU A 27 -13.36 9.18 -7.23
CA LEU A 27 -12.05 9.84 -7.20
C LEU A 27 -11.11 8.87 -6.48
N SER A 28 -10.52 7.94 -7.24
CA SER A 28 -9.74 6.88 -6.63
C SER A 28 -8.34 7.38 -6.29
N GLY A 29 -8.14 7.77 -5.03
CA GLY A 29 -6.82 8.05 -4.47
C GLY A 29 -6.10 6.75 -4.08
N GLN A 30 -4.78 6.72 -4.25
CA GLN A 30 -3.97 5.58 -3.80
C GLN A 30 -3.97 5.51 -2.26
N ILE A 31 -4.22 4.32 -1.71
CA ILE A 31 -4.19 4.03 -0.27
C ILE A 31 -3.02 3.10 0.05
N LEU A 32 -2.54 3.11 1.28
CA LEU A 32 -1.55 2.14 1.77
C LEU A 32 -2.26 0.83 2.11
N ILE A 33 -1.81 -0.29 1.55
CA ILE A 33 -2.40 -1.63 1.77
C ILE A 33 -1.53 -2.50 2.68
N SER A 34 -0.20 -2.35 2.61
CA SER A 34 0.75 -3.02 3.51
C SER A 34 2.01 -2.17 3.71
N HIS A 35 2.56 -2.21 4.92
CA HIS A 35 3.73 -1.41 5.28
C HIS A 35 4.65 -2.14 6.26
N TRP A 36 5.96 -2.12 5.96
CA TRP A 36 7.02 -2.55 6.85
C TRP A 36 7.96 -1.38 7.15
N ASP A 37 7.99 -0.96 8.41
CA ASP A 37 8.94 0.03 8.92
C ASP A 37 10.17 -0.62 9.58
N PHE A 38 10.12 -1.93 9.86
CA PHE A 38 11.14 -2.71 10.56
C PHE A 38 11.61 -2.17 11.93
N ASN A 39 11.04 -1.08 12.45
CA ASN A 39 11.45 -0.37 13.68
C ASN A 39 11.46 -1.25 14.94
N SER A 40 10.68 -2.33 14.93
CA SER A 40 10.61 -3.33 16.00
C SER A 40 11.56 -4.51 15.81
N GLY A 41 12.41 -4.51 14.77
CA GLY A 41 13.23 -5.65 14.40
C GLY A 41 12.40 -6.85 13.93
N SER A 42 11.28 -6.60 13.25
CA SER A 42 10.30 -7.61 12.85
C SER A 42 10.12 -7.66 11.34
N LEU A 43 9.87 -8.87 10.79
CA LEU A 43 9.45 -9.06 9.40
C LEU A 43 7.93 -9.10 9.22
N LEU A 44 7.17 -8.97 10.32
CA LEU A 44 5.73 -8.77 10.23
C LEU A 44 5.45 -7.34 9.77
N PRO A 45 4.43 -7.13 8.92
CA PRO A 45 4.02 -5.79 8.53
C PRO A 45 3.55 -5.02 9.77
N GLN A 46 3.89 -3.73 9.84
CA GLN A 46 3.42 -2.80 10.86
C GLN A 46 1.94 -2.43 10.64
N SER A 47 1.51 -2.41 9.38
CA SER A 47 0.09 -2.31 9.00
C SER A 47 -0.19 -3.08 7.71
N GLY A 48 -1.44 -3.53 7.55
CA GLY A 48 -1.84 -4.40 6.46
C GLY A 48 -1.49 -5.87 6.69
N LEU A 49 -1.54 -6.67 5.63
CA LEU A 49 -1.22 -8.10 5.64
C LEU A 49 -0.13 -8.40 4.63
N GLY A 50 0.65 -9.44 4.91
CA GLY A 50 1.67 -9.94 3.99
C GLY A 50 2.83 -10.58 4.71
N GLU A 51 3.74 -11.13 3.92
CA GLU A 51 4.94 -11.81 4.39
C GLU A 51 6.17 -11.21 3.74
N ALA A 52 7.25 -11.08 4.52
CA ALA A 52 8.57 -10.70 4.04
C ALA A 52 9.56 -11.85 4.33
N ARG A 53 10.38 -12.23 3.35
CA ARG A 53 11.37 -13.30 3.51
C ARG A 53 12.64 -13.10 2.70
N LEU A 54 13.71 -13.76 3.12
CA LEU A 54 14.99 -13.84 2.41
C LEU A 54 14.92 -14.88 1.29
N VAL A 55 15.63 -14.64 0.18
CA VAL A 55 15.71 -15.58 -0.97
C VAL A 55 17.13 -15.65 -1.51
N GLY A 56 17.53 -16.83 -2.01
CA GLY A 56 18.81 -17.00 -2.70
C GLY A 56 20.02 -17.08 -1.77
N GLY A 57 19.84 -17.54 -0.53
CA GLY A 57 20.93 -17.74 0.42
C GLY A 57 21.35 -16.48 1.19
N THR A 58 20.63 -15.36 1.03
CA THR A 58 20.88 -14.16 1.82
C THR A 58 20.60 -14.38 3.31
N ALA A 59 21.32 -13.67 4.16
CA ALA A 59 21.11 -13.58 5.60
C ALA A 59 20.80 -12.14 6.02
N ALA A 60 20.18 -11.96 7.18
CA ALA A 60 19.78 -10.64 7.65
C ALA A 60 20.14 -10.36 9.11
N THR A 61 20.24 -9.08 9.41
CA THR A 61 20.18 -8.48 10.74
C THR A 61 19.27 -7.25 10.68
N PHE A 62 18.98 -6.64 11.84
CA PHE A 62 18.43 -5.28 11.89
C PHE A 62 19.53 -4.27 12.23
N ALA A 63 19.43 -3.07 11.68
CA ALA A 63 20.39 -2.00 11.87
C ALA A 63 19.69 -0.63 11.85
N ALA A 64 20.45 0.43 12.08
CA ALA A 64 19.93 1.79 11.99
C ALA A 64 19.28 2.05 10.62
N GLY A 65 18.05 2.54 10.67
CA GLY A 65 17.18 2.82 9.55
C GLY A 65 17.30 4.22 8.98
N TYR A 66 16.41 4.51 8.06
CA TYR A 66 16.17 5.82 7.49
C TYR A 66 15.79 6.80 8.63
N GLU A 67 16.24 8.05 8.51
CA GLU A 67 16.05 9.10 9.54
C GLU A 67 16.64 8.78 10.94
N GLY A 68 17.44 7.72 11.08
CA GLY A 68 18.24 7.46 12.28
C GLY A 68 17.61 6.51 13.30
N GLU A 69 16.53 5.81 12.94
CA GLU A 69 15.87 4.85 13.82
C GLU A 69 16.80 3.66 14.17
N PRO A 70 17.16 3.41 15.45
CA PRO A 70 18.26 2.50 15.81
C PRO A 70 18.15 1.04 15.33
N ALA A 71 16.92 0.55 15.14
CA ALA A 71 16.59 -0.76 14.59
C ALA A 71 15.63 -0.68 13.40
N GLY A 72 15.62 0.44 12.68
CA GLY A 72 14.63 0.75 11.64
C GLY A 72 14.82 0.05 10.30
N ALA A 73 15.91 -0.68 10.06
CA ALA A 73 16.11 -1.28 8.74
C ALA A 73 16.48 -2.74 8.72
N TRP A 74 15.91 -3.44 7.74
CA TRP A 74 16.24 -4.81 7.39
C TRP A 74 17.53 -4.85 6.57
N ASN A 75 18.64 -5.19 7.24
CA ASN A 75 19.98 -5.22 6.66
C ASN A 75 20.31 -6.63 6.17
N ILE A 76 20.34 -6.81 4.85
CA ILE A 76 20.62 -8.10 4.21
C ILE A 76 22.03 -8.17 3.62
N LYS A 77 22.58 -9.38 3.55
CA LYS A 77 23.89 -9.69 2.95
C LYS A 77 23.91 -11.11 2.40
N GLY A 78 25.05 -11.54 1.86
CA GLY A 78 25.21 -12.90 1.32
C GLY A 78 24.72 -13.01 -0.12
N PHE A 79 24.88 -11.94 -0.89
CA PHE A 79 24.61 -11.92 -2.33
C PHE A 79 25.58 -12.85 -3.09
N PRO A 80 25.26 -13.22 -4.36
CA PRO A 80 26.04 -14.20 -5.11
C PRO A 80 27.50 -13.79 -5.31
N ALA A 81 28.36 -14.78 -5.54
CA ALA A 81 29.76 -14.52 -5.83
C ALA A 81 29.91 -13.67 -7.11
N GLN A 82 31.01 -12.93 -7.18
CA GLN A 82 31.33 -12.07 -8.32
C GLN A 82 31.15 -12.79 -9.65
N GLY A 83 30.38 -12.21 -10.56
CA GLY A 83 30.19 -12.72 -11.92
C GLY A 83 29.31 -13.98 -12.02
N THR A 84 28.57 -14.34 -10.97
CA THR A 84 27.69 -15.51 -10.96
C THR A 84 26.27 -15.15 -10.52
N LEU A 85 25.29 -15.89 -11.03
CA LEU A 85 23.89 -15.88 -10.59
C LEU A 85 23.25 -14.47 -10.45
N PRO A 86 23.33 -13.61 -11.49
CA PRO A 86 22.66 -12.32 -11.50
C PRO A 86 21.14 -12.46 -11.32
N GLY A 87 20.54 -11.65 -10.44
CA GLY A 87 19.09 -11.63 -10.26
C GLY A 87 18.53 -12.89 -9.61
N THR A 88 19.24 -13.48 -8.62
CA THR A 88 18.76 -14.69 -7.92
C THR A 88 18.68 -14.58 -6.39
N ALA A 89 19.18 -13.49 -5.78
CA ALA A 89 19.25 -13.37 -4.33
C ALA A 89 18.93 -11.95 -3.84
N GLY A 90 18.20 -11.88 -2.72
CA GLY A 90 17.70 -10.65 -2.11
C GLY A 90 16.49 -10.93 -1.23
N ILE A 91 15.46 -10.10 -1.30
CA ILE A 91 14.24 -10.23 -0.50
C ILE A 91 13.02 -10.53 -1.37
N GLN A 92 11.99 -11.10 -0.75
CA GLN A 92 10.67 -11.29 -1.33
C GLN A 92 9.57 -10.82 -0.38
N PHE A 93 8.55 -10.17 -0.94
CA PHE A 93 7.28 -9.87 -0.30
C PHE A 93 6.14 -10.65 -0.95
N ASN A 94 5.16 -11.04 -0.15
CA ASN A 94 3.92 -11.69 -0.56
C ASN A 94 2.74 -10.98 0.09
N LEU A 95 1.72 -10.63 -0.70
CA LEU A 95 0.48 -10.00 -0.22
C LEU A 95 -0.67 -10.23 -1.19
N SER A 96 -1.90 -10.11 -0.70
CA SER A 96 -3.09 -10.03 -1.57
C SER A 96 -3.28 -8.61 -2.07
N THR A 97 -3.76 -8.49 -3.30
CA THR A 97 -4.15 -7.26 -3.97
C THR A 97 -5.57 -7.36 -4.54
N GLU A 98 -6.36 -8.34 -4.08
CA GLU A 98 -7.78 -8.47 -4.42
C GLU A 98 -8.56 -7.20 -4.09
N GLY A 99 -9.48 -6.82 -4.98
CA GLY A 99 -10.30 -5.62 -4.82
C GLY A 99 -9.57 -4.30 -5.14
N TYR A 100 -8.36 -4.35 -5.72
CA TYR A 100 -7.62 -3.18 -6.18
C TYR A 100 -7.38 -3.21 -7.70
N SER A 101 -7.42 -2.04 -8.33
CA SER A 101 -7.26 -1.79 -9.77
C SER A 101 -5.82 -1.46 -10.20
N SER A 102 -4.98 -1.06 -9.25
CA SER A 102 -3.55 -0.81 -9.47
C SER A 102 -2.79 -0.93 -8.16
N VAL A 103 -1.50 -1.24 -8.26
CA VAL A 103 -0.60 -1.45 -7.12
C VAL A 103 0.73 -0.75 -7.39
N GLY A 104 1.21 -0.01 -6.41
CA GLY A 104 2.53 0.61 -6.38
C GLY A 104 3.36 0.04 -5.24
N LEU A 105 4.67 0.05 -5.43
CA LEU A 105 5.67 -0.27 -4.43
C LEU A 105 6.55 0.97 -4.21
N SER A 106 6.85 1.30 -2.97
CA SER A 106 7.97 2.19 -2.65
C SER A 106 8.77 1.68 -1.46
N PHE A 107 10.04 2.06 -1.39
CA PHE A 107 10.92 1.67 -0.30
C PHE A 107 12.11 2.61 -0.19
N GLN A 108 12.69 2.70 1.00
CA GLN A 108 14.02 3.26 1.21
C GLN A 108 15.04 2.12 1.13
N ILE A 109 16.13 2.36 0.42
CA ILE A 109 17.26 1.44 0.34
C ILE A 109 18.58 2.17 0.60
N ARG A 110 19.46 1.54 1.35
CA ARG A 110 20.84 2.00 1.53
C ARG A 110 21.83 0.91 1.21
N HIS A 111 22.78 1.25 0.35
CA HIS A 111 23.83 0.37 -0.11
C HIS A 111 25.06 0.53 0.78
N SER A 112 25.70 -0.57 1.16
CA SER A 112 27.07 -0.48 1.67
C SER A 112 28.04 -0.18 0.53
N ASN A 113 29.21 0.40 0.84
CA ASN A 113 30.23 0.71 -0.18
C ASN A 113 30.59 -0.47 -1.10
N THR A 114 30.57 -1.70 -0.57
CA THR A 114 30.96 -2.93 -1.26
C THR A 114 29.78 -3.76 -1.78
N SER A 115 28.54 -3.33 -1.54
CA SER A 115 27.34 -4.02 -2.05
C SER A 115 27.18 -3.83 -3.56
N ALA A 116 26.41 -4.72 -4.20
CA ALA A 116 26.02 -4.56 -5.59
C ALA A 116 25.30 -3.22 -5.80
N ASN A 117 25.60 -2.55 -6.91
CA ASN A 117 25.03 -1.24 -7.25
C ASN A 117 23.69 -1.31 -8.00
N SER A 118 23.26 -2.51 -8.40
CA SER A 118 22.05 -2.74 -9.19
C SER A 118 21.01 -3.57 -8.45
N GLU A 119 19.76 -3.10 -8.47
CA GLU A 119 18.57 -3.70 -7.87
C GLU A 119 17.60 -4.11 -9.00
N ARG A 120 17.27 -5.40 -9.11
CA ARG A 120 16.23 -5.89 -10.02
C ARG A 120 14.94 -6.13 -9.24
N VAL A 121 13.88 -5.43 -9.61
CA VAL A 121 12.54 -5.64 -9.04
C VAL A 121 11.79 -6.59 -9.97
N LEU A 122 11.41 -7.75 -9.44
CA LEU A 122 10.66 -8.77 -10.15
C LEU A 122 9.28 -8.94 -9.50
N TRP A 123 8.30 -9.33 -10.28
CA TRP A 123 6.95 -9.61 -9.80
C TRP A 123 6.41 -10.92 -10.38
N SER A 124 5.44 -11.52 -9.69
CA SER A 124 4.80 -12.77 -10.06
C SER A 124 3.42 -12.89 -9.42
N ILE A 125 2.48 -13.53 -10.11
CA ILE A 125 1.12 -13.81 -9.63
C ILE A 125 0.89 -15.30 -9.33
N ASP A 126 1.85 -16.15 -9.69
CA ASP A 126 1.84 -17.58 -9.42
C ASP A 126 2.92 -17.99 -8.39
N GLY A 127 3.81 -17.06 -8.02
CA GLY A 127 4.93 -17.29 -7.11
C GLY A 127 6.07 -18.10 -7.72
N GLN A 128 5.99 -18.45 -9.01
CA GLN A 128 6.92 -19.36 -9.70
C GLN A 128 7.63 -18.66 -10.85
N GLN A 129 6.86 -18.03 -11.75
CA GLN A 129 7.40 -17.29 -12.89
C GLN A 129 7.48 -15.81 -12.55
N PHE A 130 8.69 -15.27 -12.59
CA PHE A 130 8.97 -13.89 -12.23
C PHE A 130 9.33 -13.07 -13.47
N THR A 131 8.67 -11.93 -13.62
CA THR A 131 8.94 -10.95 -14.69
C THR A 131 9.57 -9.70 -14.08
N GLU A 132 10.49 -9.05 -14.81
CA GLU A 132 11.06 -7.78 -14.37
C GLU A 132 10.01 -6.67 -14.46
N ALA A 133 9.79 -5.96 -13.35
CA ALA A 133 9.00 -4.74 -13.31
C ALA A 133 9.88 -3.53 -13.64
N THR A 134 11.05 -3.46 -13.00
CA THR A 134 12.03 -2.41 -13.24
C THR A 134 13.40 -2.83 -12.71
N ARG A 135 14.40 -2.03 -13.03
CA ARG A 135 15.73 -2.12 -12.45
C ARG A 135 16.25 -0.73 -12.06
N PHE A 136 16.82 -0.65 -10.87
CA PHE A 136 17.55 0.52 -10.41
C PHE A 136 19.05 0.26 -10.50
N ASN A 137 19.81 1.27 -10.88
CA ASN A 137 21.27 1.20 -10.87
C ASN A 137 21.85 2.49 -10.30
N LEU A 138 22.82 2.34 -9.41
CA LEU A 138 23.66 3.44 -8.95
C LEU A 138 24.88 3.54 -9.84
N ALA A 139 25.07 4.69 -10.49
CA ALA A 139 26.34 5.03 -11.12
C ALA A 139 27.39 5.29 -10.00
N PRO A 140 28.41 4.43 -9.80
CA PRO A 140 29.28 4.55 -8.64
C PRO A 140 30.10 5.84 -8.67
N ALA A 141 30.17 6.54 -7.53
CA ALA A 141 30.95 7.76 -7.36
C ALA A 141 31.83 7.67 -6.11
N SER A 142 32.83 8.55 -5.99
CA SER A 142 33.77 8.53 -4.85
C SER A 142 33.09 8.83 -3.51
N THR A 143 31.96 9.54 -3.55
CA THR A 143 31.11 9.93 -2.42
C THR A 143 29.64 9.90 -2.84
N GLY A 144 28.70 9.82 -1.88
CA GLY A 144 27.26 9.98 -2.13
C GLY A 144 26.58 8.86 -2.92
N THR A 145 27.20 7.66 -2.98
CA THR A 145 26.65 6.48 -3.68
C THR A 145 26.53 5.27 -2.77
N GLY A 146 27.64 4.87 -2.14
CA GLY A 146 27.61 4.04 -0.94
C GLY A 146 27.18 4.83 0.30
N GLU A 147 26.70 4.12 1.31
CA GLU A 147 26.34 4.63 2.63
C GLU A 147 25.24 5.72 2.63
N THR A 148 24.52 5.85 1.50
CA THR A 148 23.49 6.85 1.23
C THR A 148 22.13 6.17 1.08
N TRP A 149 21.08 6.79 1.62
CA TRP A 149 19.70 6.33 1.47
C TRP A 149 19.11 6.81 0.14
N TYR A 150 18.36 5.94 -0.51
CA TYR A 150 17.64 6.20 -1.74
C TYR A 150 16.18 5.79 -1.60
N GLN A 151 15.29 6.68 -2.05
CA GLN A 151 13.91 6.31 -2.25
C GLN A 151 13.72 5.68 -3.63
N ARG A 152 13.01 4.56 -3.67
CA ARG A 152 12.58 3.87 -4.88
C ARG A 152 11.07 3.84 -4.94
N SER A 153 10.55 3.97 -6.15
CA SER A 153 9.13 3.82 -6.45
C SER A 153 8.96 3.02 -7.73
N VAL A 154 7.99 2.11 -7.74
CA VAL A 154 7.66 1.22 -8.85
C VAL A 154 6.15 1.19 -9.01
N ASP A 155 5.65 1.61 -10.17
CA ASP A 155 4.29 1.31 -10.58
C ASP A 155 4.29 -0.11 -11.16
N LEU A 156 3.56 -1.03 -10.52
CA LEU A 156 3.51 -2.41 -10.98
C LEU A 156 2.58 -2.51 -12.21
N PRO A 157 2.83 -3.49 -13.12
CA PRO A 157 1.93 -3.73 -14.23
C PRO A 157 0.50 -3.98 -13.76
N LEU A 158 -0.50 -3.62 -14.57
CA LEU A 158 -1.92 -3.79 -14.21
C LEU A 158 -2.28 -5.24 -13.83
N ALA A 159 -1.58 -6.23 -14.39
CA ALA A 159 -1.76 -7.63 -14.07
C ALA A 159 -1.31 -8.02 -12.64
N ALA A 160 -0.62 -7.13 -11.92
CA ALA A 160 -0.31 -7.30 -10.50
C ALA A 160 -1.49 -6.93 -9.58
N ALA A 161 -2.53 -6.28 -10.12
CA ALA A 161 -3.72 -5.89 -9.39
C ALA A 161 -4.76 -7.02 -9.37
N ASN A 162 -5.66 -6.98 -8.39
CA ASN A 162 -6.71 -7.98 -8.17
C ASN A 162 -6.18 -9.44 -8.09
N GLN A 163 -5.06 -9.65 -7.40
CA GLN A 163 -4.43 -10.96 -7.24
C GLN A 163 -4.50 -11.43 -5.80
N ALA A 164 -5.01 -12.65 -5.56
CA ALA A 164 -5.00 -13.29 -4.24
C ALA A 164 -3.58 -13.40 -3.66
N ASN A 165 -2.58 -13.58 -4.53
CA ASN A 165 -1.18 -13.69 -4.17
C ASN A 165 -0.29 -12.97 -5.18
N LEU A 166 0.10 -11.73 -4.85
CA LEU A 166 1.18 -11.04 -5.52
C LEU A 166 2.50 -11.36 -4.82
N SER A 167 3.52 -11.73 -5.59
CA SER A 167 4.90 -11.91 -5.10
C SER A 167 5.81 -10.86 -5.73
N ILE A 168 6.54 -10.10 -4.91
CA ILE A 168 7.58 -9.17 -5.37
C ILE A 168 8.94 -9.61 -4.87
N ARG A 169 9.96 -9.60 -5.73
CA ARG A 169 11.37 -9.82 -5.35
C ARG A 169 12.19 -8.58 -5.65
N ILE A 170 13.11 -8.23 -4.76
CA ILE A 170 14.12 -7.19 -4.99
C ILE A 170 15.49 -7.84 -4.85
N PHE A 171 16.14 -8.09 -5.98
CA PHE A 171 17.35 -8.91 -6.07
C PHE A 171 18.57 -8.12 -6.53
N SER A 172 19.74 -8.53 -6.04
CA SER A 172 21.03 -8.06 -6.58
C SER A 172 21.23 -8.53 -8.00
N ASP A 173 21.82 -7.65 -8.80
CA ASP A 173 22.07 -7.92 -10.20
C ASP A 173 23.40 -7.33 -10.66
N PHE A 174 23.87 -7.77 -11.82
CA PHE A 174 24.99 -7.15 -12.49
C PHE A 174 24.69 -5.68 -12.81
N ASP A 175 25.77 -4.90 -12.86
CA ASP A 175 25.70 -3.50 -13.22
C ASP A 175 25.06 -3.31 -14.60
N LEU A 176 24.13 -2.36 -14.69
CA LEU A 176 23.48 -2.04 -15.96
C LEU A 176 24.51 -1.53 -16.97
N GLY A 177 24.56 -2.20 -18.13
CA GLY A 177 25.48 -1.84 -19.20
C GLY A 177 26.87 -2.47 -19.07
N THR A 178 27.14 -3.23 -18.01
CA THR A 178 28.34 -4.06 -17.91
C THR A 178 27.96 -5.54 -17.84
N GLU A 179 28.11 -6.26 -18.93
CA GLU A 179 27.81 -7.69 -18.97
C GLU A 179 28.75 -8.46 -18.03
N GLY A 180 28.18 -9.32 -17.19
CA GLY A 180 28.92 -10.36 -16.48
C GLY A 180 29.50 -10.00 -15.12
N ARG A 181 29.26 -8.80 -14.56
CA ARG A 181 29.83 -8.46 -13.24
C ARG A 181 28.94 -7.57 -12.36
N TYR A 182 28.97 -7.85 -11.06
CA TYR A 182 28.56 -6.89 -10.05
C TYR A 182 29.59 -5.75 -9.96
N LEU A 183 29.13 -4.51 -9.84
CA LEU A 183 29.95 -3.38 -9.40
C LEU A 183 29.64 -3.04 -7.94
N ALA A 184 30.67 -2.57 -7.24
CA ALA A 184 30.50 -2.02 -5.91
C ALA A 184 29.74 -0.68 -5.99
N SER A 185 28.89 -0.42 -5.01
CA SER A 185 28.08 0.80 -4.97
C SER A 185 28.91 2.09 -4.82
N ARG A 186 30.17 2.00 -4.36
CA ARG A 186 31.09 3.15 -4.28
C ARG A 186 32.28 2.98 -5.21
N LEU A 187 32.60 4.04 -5.97
CA LEU A 187 33.80 4.07 -6.83
C LEU A 187 35.07 3.90 -5.99
N GLY A 188 35.97 3.03 -6.44
CA GLY A 188 37.20 2.67 -5.72
C GLY A 188 37.04 1.56 -4.68
N SER A 189 35.82 1.07 -4.45
CA SER A 189 35.57 -0.15 -3.67
C SER A 189 35.50 -1.38 -4.58
N SER A 190 35.71 -2.56 -4.00
CA SER A 190 35.47 -3.85 -4.68
C SER A 190 34.18 -4.46 -4.19
N TYR A 191 33.44 -5.11 -5.10
CA TYR A 191 32.23 -5.85 -4.74
C TYR A 191 32.59 -6.97 -3.73
N SER A 192 31.71 -7.18 -2.77
CA SER A 192 31.83 -8.25 -1.78
C SER A 192 30.46 -8.86 -1.50
N THR A 193 30.42 -10.18 -1.32
CA THR A 193 29.22 -10.89 -0.84
C THR A 193 28.85 -10.49 0.60
N SER A 194 29.79 -9.91 1.34
CA SER A 194 29.57 -9.30 2.65
C SER A 194 29.05 -7.85 2.57
N GLY A 195 29.01 -7.27 1.37
CA GLY A 195 28.34 -6.00 1.13
C GLY A 195 26.84 -6.13 1.44
N THR A 196 26.24 -5.07 1.98
CA THR A 196 24.88 -5.13 2.52
C THR A 196 23.95 -4.14 1.82
N TRP A 197 22.69 -4.51 1.73
CA TRP A 197 21.59 -3.59 1.46
C TRP A 197 20.73 -3.46 2.70
N ARG A 198 20.29 -2.26 3.02
CA ARG A 198 19.34 -1.99 4.09
C ARG A 198 18.05 -1.50 3.49
N PHE A 199 16.96 -2.17 3.80
CA PHE A 199 15.61 -1.77 3.41
C PHE A 199 14.88 -1.17 4.60
N ASP A 200 14.15 -0.11 4.34
CA ASP A 200 13.30 0.56 5.32
C ASP A 200 12.06 1.13 4.62
N ASN A 201 10.98 1.35 5.37
CA ASN A 201 9.75 1.97 4.91
C ASN A 201 9.23 1.37 3.60
N VAL A 202 9.13 0.04 3.55
CA VAL A 202 8.59 -0.68 2.39
C VAL A 202 7.07 -0.55 2.41
N ASN A 203 6.53 0.10 1.38
CA ASN A 203 5.12 0.42 1.24
C ASN A 203 4.55 -0.23 -0.02
N PHE A 204 3.44 -0.91 0.16
CA PHE A 204 2.55 -1.29 -0.94
C PHE A 204 1.33 -0.38 -0.88
N SER A 205 1.09 0.31 -1.98
CA SER A 205 -0.04 1.23 -2.11
C SER A 205 -0.90 0.80 -3.29
N ALA A 206 -2.20 1.04 -3.24
CA ALA A 206 -3.13 0.54 -4.25
C ALA A 206 -4.34 1.44 -4.41
N VAL A 207 -5.04 1.28 -5.53
CA VAL A 207 -6.27 2.01 -5.82
C VAL A 207 -7.44 1.04 -5.77
N PRO A 208 -8.36 1.12 -4.78
CA PRO A 208 -9.53 0.23 -4.71
C PRO A 208 -10.36 0.21 -6.01
N GLU A 209 -10.99 -0.91 -6.28
CA GLU A 209 -11.96 -1.02 -7.36
C GLU A 209 -13.24 -0.21 -7.03
N PRO A 210 -13.96 0.32 -8.03
CA PRO A 210 -15.17 1.13 -7.81
C PRO A 210 -16.21 0.47 -6.89
N GLU A 211 -16.34 -0.85 -6.95
CA GLU A 211 -17.29 -1.61 -6.12
C GLU A 211 -16.90 -1.67 -4.64
N GLU A 212 -15.59 -1.68 -4.33
CA GLU A 212 -15.10 -1.65 -2.96
C GLU A 212 -15.33 -0.27 -2.31
N TYR A 213 -15.17 0.81 -3.07
CA TYR A 213 -15.57 2.15 -2.61
C TYR A 213 -17.07 2.21 -2.30
N ALA A 214 -17.90 1.58 -3.13
CA ALA A 214 -19.34 1.53 -2.91
C ALA A 214 -19.67 0.74 -1.63
N ALA A 215 -19.02 -0.40 -1.37
CA ALA A 215 -19.21 -1.18 -0.16
C ALA A 215 -18.80 -0.42 1.12
N LEU A 216 -17.63 0.23 1.12
CA LEU A 216 -17.15 1.07 2.23
C LEU A 216 -18.08 2.27 2.49
N SER A 217 -18.55 2.92 1.43
CA SER A 217 -19.51 4.03 1.55
C SER A 217 -20.90 3.58 2.03
N ALA A 218 -21.36 2.39 1.63
CA ALA A 218 -22.63 1.83 2.09
C ALA A 218 -22.60 1.49 3.59
N LEU A 219 -21.51 0.94 4.11
CA LEU A 219 -21.34 0.66 5.55
C LEU A 219 -21.39 1.93 6.41
N THR A 220 -20.77 3.01 5.96
CA THR A 220 -20.81 4.30 6.68
C THR A 220 -22.21 4.92 6.65
N LEU A 221 -22.95 4.81 5.54
CA LEU A 221 -24.35 5.27 5.45
C LEU A 221 -25.30 4.44 6.33
N VAL A 222 -25.13 3.13 6.41
CA VAL A 222 -25.91 2.26 7.32
C VAL A 222 -25.61 2.60 8.78
N GLY A 223 -24.33 2.80 9.14
CA GLY A 223 -23.93 3.26 10.47
C GLY A 223 -24.56 4.61 10.85
N PHE A 224 -24.56 5.58 9.94
CA PHE A 224 -25.21 6.87 10.13
C PHE A 224 -26.74 6.74 10.25
N GLY A 225 -27.36 5.87 9.45
CA GLY A 225 -28.79 5.56 9.53
C GLY A 225 -29.19 4.95 10.89
N LEU A 226 -28.37 4.03 11.41
CA LEU A 226 -28.55 3.43 12.74
C LEU A 226 -28.35 4.46 13.87
N TRP A 227 -27.39 5.36 13.74
CA TRP A 227 -27.16 6.47 14.67
C TRP A 227 -28.37 7.43 14.71
N ARG A 228 -28.91 7.84 13.55
CA ARG A 228 -30.11 8.69 13.48
C ARG A 228 -31.33 8.03 14.10
N ARG A 229 -31.51 6.72 13.91
CA ARG A 229 -32.62 5.96 14.53
C ARG A 229 -32.51 5.92 16.05
N ARG A 230 -31.30 5.76 16.60
CA ARG A 230 -31.05 5.83 18.05
C ARG A 230 -31.29 7.22 18.63
N PHE A 231 -30.92 8.29 17.93
CA PHE A 231 -31.19 9.67 18.38
C PHE A 231 -32.68 10.05 18.30
N ALA A 232 -33.42 9.54 17.32
CA ALA A 232 -34.87 9.76 17.21
C ALA A 232 -35.67 9.01 18.30
N ALA A 233 -35.23 7.81 18.70
CA ALA A 233 -35.89 7.02 19.74
C ALA A 233 -35.71 7.59 21.17
N ASN A 234 -34.68 8.40 21.41
CA ASN A 234 -34.39 9.01 22.72
C ASN A 234 -35.04 10.38 22.95
N ARG A 235 -35.82 10.90 22.00
CA ARG A 235 -36.66 12.08 22.23
C ARG A 235 -38.03 11.61 22.72
N GLY A 236 -38.20 11.57 24.05
CA GLY A 236 -39.53 11.43 24.65
C GLY A 236 -40.48 12.56 24.19
N PRO A 237 -41.80 12.36 24.29
CA PRO A 237 -42.79 13.33 23.81
C PRO A 237 -42.56 14.71 24.46
N LEU A 238 -42.56 15.75 23.63
CA LEU A 238 -42.44 17.15 24.05
C LEU A 238 -43.55 17.45 25.06
N ALA A 239 -43.17 17.84 26.28
CA ALA A 239 -44.13 18.32 27.27
C ALA A 239 -44.83 19.56 26.73
N THR A 240 -46.14 19.46 26.52
CA THR A 240 -47.01 20.60 26.23
C THR A 240 -47.16 21.41 27.52
N THR A 241 -46.49 22.54 27.61
CA THR A 241 -46.69 23.51 28.70
C THR A 241 -48.07 24.14 28.53
N GLU A 242 -49.03 23.77 29.37
CA GLU A 242 -50.29 24.50 29.50
C GLU A 242 -50.02 25.88 30.12
N THR A 243 -50.36 26.94 29.40
CA THR A 243 -50.43 28.30 29.91
C THR A 243 -51.65 28.44 30.82
N SER A 244 -51.40 28.55 32.13
CA SER A 244 -52.39 28.97 33.12
C SER A 244 -52.60 30.47 33.04
N GLU A 245 -53.78 30.93 32.62
CA GLU A 245 -54.19 32.33 32.75
C GLU A 245 -54.67 32.62 34.17
N PHE A 246 -54.03 33.61 34.80
CA PHE A 246 -54.38 34.17 36.10
C PHE A 246 -55.68 34.99 36.00
N ARG A 247 -56.57 34.82 36.98
CA ARG A 247 -57.71 35.72 37.24
C ARG A 247 -57.38 36.63 38.42
#